data_AF-A0A5B2Z7A4-F1
#
_entry.id   AF-A0A5B2Z7A4-F1
#
_cell.length_a   1.000
_cell.length_b   1.000
_cell.length_c   1.000
_cell.angle_alpha   90.00
_cell.angle_beta   90.00
_cell.angle_gamma   90.00
#
_symmetry.space_group_name_H-M   'P 1'
#
loop_
_entity.id
_entity.type
_entity.pdbx_description
1 polymer ?
#
loop_
_entity_poly.entity_id
_entity_poly.type
_entity_poly.pdbx_seq_one_letter_code
_entity_poly.pdbx_strand_id
1 'polypeptide(L)'
;MVTSSPEPSQGKNSTTGKHIIQEDKADEVKALIARYVLLKIEQKKIEANLSEIAKYYDDESLRTIFEPIGESMMRVIGLELPHNRKK
;
A
#
# COMPACT_ATOMS: atom_id res chain seq x y z
N MET A 1 65.33 5.40 -15.94
CA MET A 1 64.85 4.17 -15.26
C MET A 1 63.35 4.13 -15.42
N VAL A 2 62.83 3.14 -16.12
CA VAL A 2 61.39 2.89 -16.27
C VAL A 2 60.96 2.02 -15.11
N THR A 3 59.98 2.45 -14.33
CA THR A 3 59.32 1.58 -13.35
C THR A 3 57.83 1.63 -13.63
N SER A 4 57.39 0.55 -14.25
CA SER A 4 56.04 0.21 -14.63
C SER A 4 55.13 0.14 -13.41
N SER A 5 53.98 0.81 -13.48
CA SER A 5 52.81 0.48 -12.67
C SER A 5 52.23 -0.87 -13.10
N PRO A 6 51.56 -1.58 -12.18
CA PRO A 6 50.31 -2.21 -12.53
C PRO A 6 49.15 -1.71 -11.65
N GLU A 7 47.99 -1.75 -12.30
CA GLU A 7 46.65 -1.26 -11.97
C GLU A 7 45.97 -1.84 -10.70
N PRO A 8 44.79 -1.31 -10.32
CA PRO A 8 44.14 -1.61 -9.05
C PRO A 8 43.49 -2.99 -9.07
N SER A 9 43.67 -3.74 -7.99
CA SER A 9 42.95 -5.00 -7.78
C SER A 9 41.49 -4.71 -7.39
N GLN A 10 40.63 -4.63 -8.41
CA GLN A 10 39.19 -4.85 -8.27
C GLN A 10 38.95 -6.30 -7.81
N GLY A 11 38.72 -6.48 -6.52
CA GLY A 11 38.10 -7.70 -5.99
C GLY A 11 36.60 -7.70 -6.29
N LYS A 12 36.20 -8.30 -7.41
CA LYS A 12 34.81 -8.70 -7.68
C LYS A 12 34.38 -9.75 -6.66
N ASN A 13 33.58 -9.36 -5.67
CA ASN A 13 32.74 -10.32 -4.96
C ASN A 13 31.39 -10.44 -5.68
N SER A 14 31.35 -11.33 -6.66
CA SER A 14 30.11 -11.92 -7.16
C SER A 14 29.61 -12.94 -6.14
N THR A 15 28.86 -12.47 -5.14
CA THR A 15 27.98 -13.32 -4.33
C THR A 15 26.54 -12.94 -4.62
N THR A 16 25.83 -13.82 -5.30
CA THR A 16 24.36 -13.83 -5.46
C THR A 16 23.71 -14.13 -4.10
N GLY A 17 23.83 -13.19 -3.17
CA GLY A 17 23.29 -13.27 -1.82
C GLY A 17 22.71 -11.92 -1.45
N LYS A 18 21.45 -11.94 -1.01
CA LYS A 18 20.62 -10.79 -0.61
C LYS A 18 21.46 -9.71 0.09
N HIS A 19 21.29 -8.46 -0.35
CA HIS A 19 21.99 -7.26 0.13
C HIS A 19 22.36 -7.34 1.63
N ILE A 20 23.64 -7.13 1.96
CA ILE A 20 24.05 -6.73 3.31
C ILE A 20 23.15 -5.56 3.70
N ILE A 21 22.44 -5.70 4.83
CA ILE A 21 21.48 -4.71 5.31
C ILE A 21 22.23 -3.38 5.43
N GLN A 22 22.01 -2.48 4.48
CA GLN A 22 22.44 -1.09 4.61
C GLN A 22 21.53 -0.49 5.67
N GLU A 23 22.09 -0.10 6.81
CA GLU A 23 21.33 0.31 8.00
C GLU A 23 20.32 1.43 7.66
N ASP A 24 20.74 2.42 6.88
CA ASP A 24 19.86 3.49 6.38
C ASP A 24 18.67 2.98 5.58
N LYS A 25 18.88 1.96 4.72
CA LYS A 25 17.81 1.33 3.94
C LYS A 25 16.92 0.43 4.78
N ALA A 26 17.46 -0.18 5.81
CA ALA A 26 16.69 -0.94 6.78
C ALA A 26 15.74 -0.04 7.55
N ASP A 27 16.22 1.13 7.98
CA ASP A 27 15.42 2.10 8.74
C ASP A 27 14.36 2.77 7.86
N GLU A 28 14.67 3.05 6.59
CA GLU A 28 13.68 3.48 5.60
C GLU A 28 12.55 2.45 5.45
N VAL A 29 12.88 1.16 5.32
CA VAL A 29 11.90 0.08 5.22
C VAL A 29 11.08 -0.05 6.51
N LYS A 30 11.72 0.01 7.68
CA LYS A 30 11.01 -0.02 8.99
C LYS A 30 10.02 1.15 9.11
N ALA A 31 10.43 2.36 8.72
CA ALA A 31 9.57 3.53 8.75
C ALA A 31 8.37 3.37 7.80
N LEU A 32 8.59 2.83 6.60
CA LEU A 32 7.52 2.53 5.66
C LEU A 32 6.54 1.48 6.19
N ILE A 33 7.03 0.40 6.82
CA ILE A 33 6.20 -0.62 7.43
C ILE A 33 5.37 -0.02 8.58
N ALA A 34 5.99 0.77 9.46
CA ALA A 34 5.28 1.42 10.56
C ALA A 34 4.14 2.33 10.04
N ARG A 35 4.44 3.15 9.03
CA ARG A 35 3.44 4.02 8.39
C ARG A 35 2.32 3.21 7.74
N TYR A 36 2.65 2.13 7.05
CA TYR A 36 1.66 1.25 6.44
C TYR A 36 0.72 0.63 7.48
N VAL A 37 1.25 0.12 8.59
CA VAL A 37 0.44 -0.46 9.67
C VAL A 37 -0.50 0.58 10.29
N LEU A 38 -0.01 1.80 10.54
CA LEU A 38 -0.84 2.89 11.07
C LEU A 38 -1.98 3.25 10.11
N LEU A 39 -1.67 3.38 8.81
CA LEU A 39 -2.69 3.64 7.78
C LEU A 39 -3.72 2.51 7.72
N LYS A 40 -3.30 1.24 7.87
CA LYS A 40 -4.21 0.10 7.91
C LYS A 40 -5.12 0.09 9.12
N ILE A 41 -4.61 0.47 10.29
CA ILE A 41 -5.44 0.61 11.51
C ILE A 41 -6.48 1.71 11.29
N GLU A 42 -6.08 2.85 10.75
CA GLU A 42 -6.99 3.98 10.53
C GLU A 42 -8.05 3.67 9.47
N GLN A 43 -7.65 3.00 8.39
CA GLN A 43 -8.57 2.49 7.36
C GLN A 43 -9.65 1.59 7.99
N LYS A 44 -9.26 0.64 8.86
CA LYS A 44 -10.22 -0.28 9.53
C LYS A 44 -11.23 0.46 10.42
N LYS A 45 -10.82 1.54 11.10
CA LYS A 45 -11.75 2.34 11.91
C LYS A 45 -12.77 3.06 11.03
N ILE A 46 -12.32 3.61 9.90
CA ILE A 46 -13.20 4.27 8.92
C ILE A 46 -14.20 3.26 8.36
N GLU A 47 -13.74 2.07 7.95
CA GLU A 47 -14.61 1.00 7.43
C GLU A 47 -15.65 0.56 8.47
N ALA A 48 -15.27 0.43 9.74
CA ALA A 48 -16.20 0.08 10.81
C ALA A 48 -17.29 1.16 10.99
N ASN A 49 -16.90 2.43 11.05
CA ASN A 49 -17.85 3.55 11.17
C ASN A 49 -18.77 3.66 9.95
N LEU A 50 -18.23 3.48 8.74
CA LEU A 50 -19.04 3.45 7.52
C LEU A 50 -20.07 2.33 7.57
N SER A 51 -19.67 1.13 7.99
CA SER A 51 -20.59 -0.01 8.14
C SER A 51 -21.66 0.25 9.19
N GLU A 52 -21.33 0.92 10.29
CA GLU A 52 -22.30 1.30 11.32
C GLU A 52 -23.31 2.33 10.80
N ILE A 53 -22.85 3.37 10.13
CA ILE A 53 -23.68 4.44 9.59
C ILE A 53 -24.56 3.93 8.43
N ALA A 54 -24.03 3.06 7.57
CA ALA A 54 -24.76 2.53 6.42
C ALA A 54 -26.04 1.77 6.80
N LYS A 55 -26.09 1.17 8.01
CA LYS A 55 -27.27 0.45 8.51
C LYS A 55 -28.52 1.31 8.67
N TYR A 56 -28.37 2.64 8.72
CA TYR A 56 -29.49 3.58 8.86
C TYR A 56 -30.14 3.98 7.53
N TYR A 57 -29.58 3.54 6.40
CA TYR A 57 -30.04 3.89 5.07
C TYR A 57 -30.48 2.64 4.32
N ASP A 58 -31.53 2.77 3.51
CA ASP A 58 -31.92 1.73 2.56
C ASP A 58 -31.02 1.77 1.31
N ASP A 59 -31.11 0.72 0.48
CA ASP A 59 -30.25 0.56 -0.69
C ASP A 59 -30.39 1.73 -1.70
N GLU A 60 -31.59 2.33 -1.80
CA GLU A 60 -31.85 3.46 -2.70
C GLU A 60 -31.21 4.77 -2.19
N SER A 61 -31.29 5.03 -0.88
CA SER A 61 -30.61 6.16 -0.26
C SER A 61 -29.09 6.00 -0.33
N LEU A 62 -28.57 4.81 -0.03
CA LEU A 62 -27.14 4.51 -0.16
C LEU A 62 -26.65 4.72 -1.59
N ARG A 63 -27.41 4.24 -2.58
CA ARG A 63 -27.08 4.46 -3.99
C ARG A 63 -27.02 5.93 -4.37
N THR A 64 -27.97 6.74 -3.88
CA THR A 64 -27.99 8.20 -4.10
C THR A 64 -26.81 8.89 -3.44
N ILE A 65 -26.42 8.47 -2.23
CA ILE A 65 -25.25 9.00 -1.51
C ILE A 65 -23.96 8.64 -2.25
N PHE A 66 -23.88 7.42 -2.80
CA PHE A 66 -22.67 6.92 -3.42
C PHE A 66 -22.51 7.27 -4.91
N GLU A 67 -23.59 7.53 -5.64
CA GLU A 67 -23.56 7.96 -7.05
C GLU A 67 -22.61 9.14 -7.33
N PRO A 68 -22.59 10.24 -6.56
CA PRO A 68 -21.66 11.34 -6.78
C PRO A 68 -20.19 10.98 -6.48
N ILE A 69 -19.93 9.90 -5.74
CA ILE A 69 -18.58 9.42 -5.42
C ILE A 69 -18.06 8.49 -6.54
N GLY A 70 -18.96 7.71 -7.15
CA GLY A 70 -18.69 6.81 -8.26
C GLY A 70 -18.27 5.39 -7.83
N GLU A 71 -18.67 4.40 -8.63
CA GLU A 71 -18.49 2.96 -8.36
C GLU A 71 -17.03 2.54 -8.08
N SER A 72 -16.06 3.25 -8.69
CA SER A 72 -14.63 2.96 -8.52
C SER A 72 -14.18 3.15 -7.07
N MET A 73 -14.58 4.26 -6.46
CA MET A 73 -14.19 4.59 -5.09
C MET A 73 -14.95 3.74 -4.05
N MET A 74 -16.20 3.38 -4.34
CA MET A 74 -16.95 2.40 -3.52
C MET A 74 -16.28 1.03 -3.44
N ARG A 75 -15.76 0.53 -4.58
CA ARG A 75 -15.01 -0.73 -4.64
C ARG A 75 -13.74 -0.69 -3.80
N VAL A 76 -13.07 0.46 -3.77
CA VAL A 76 -11.84 0.67 -2.97
C VAL A 76 -12.12 0.59 -1.47
N ILE A 77 -13.29 1.02 -1.00
CA ILE A 77 -13.70 0.99 0.41
C ILE A 77 -14.50 -0.26 0.81
N GLY A 78 -14.63 -1.25 -0.08
CA GLY A 78 -15.28 -2.54 0.22
C GLY A 78 -16.80 -2.46 0.41
N LEU A 79 -17.42 -1.35 0.01
CA LEU A 79 -18.88 -1.20 -0.02
C LEU A 79 -19.34 -1.57 -1.43
N GLU A 80 -19.61 -2.84 -1.67
CA GLU A 80 -20.34 -3.24 -2.88
C GLU A 80 -21.83 -3.05 -2.60
N LEU A 81 -22.46 -2.06 -3.26
CA LEU A 81 -23.91 -2.09 -3.43
C LEU A 81 -24.26 -3.45 -4.03
N PRO A 82 -25.32 -4.14 -3.56
CA PRO A 82 -25.84 -5.29 -4.28
C PRO A 82 -26.20 -4.78 -5.68
N HIS A 83 -25.33 -5.07 -6.64
CA HIS A 83 -25.50 -4.63 -8.01
C HIS A 83 -26.69 -5.43 -8.51
N ASN A 84 -27.87 -4.82 -8.43
CA ASN A 84 -29.06 -5.29 -9.11
C ASN A 84 -28.72 -5.20 -10.60
N ARG A 85 -28.10 -6.27 -11.12
CA ARG A 85 -28.13 -6.62 -12.53
C ARG A 85 -29.59 -6.83 -12.86
N LYS A 86 -30.31 -5.74 -13.13
CA LYS A 86 -31.48 -5.83 -13.98
C LYS A 86 -30.95 -6.26 -15.35
N LYS A 87 -31.37 -7.48 -15.71
CA LYS A 87 -31.20 -8.21 -16.98
C LYS A 87 -30.72 -7.38 -18.16
#